data_AF-A0A0D8BTL9-F1
#
_entry.id   AF-A0A0D8BTL9-F1
#
_cell.length_a   1.000
_cell.length_b   1.000
_cell.length_c   1.000
_cell.angle_alpha   90.00
_cell.angle_beta   90.00
_cell.angle_gamma   90.00
#
_symmetry.space_group_name_H-M   'P 1'
#
loop_
_entity.id
_entity.type
_entity.pdbx_description
1 polymer ?
#
loop_
_entity_poly.entity_id
_entity_poly.type
_entity_poly.pdbx_seq_one_letter_code
_entity_poly.pdbx_strand_id
1 'polypeptide(L)'
;MMHDAFGTYPRYTEATHALCHAHHVRDLKGFIEQGHTWAKRMTTFLLNAKQVVEQHGGFLPEEEAKRWEHVYDRILEKANHQLEGMTPLPKKALSFVRRLQKRKEEALRFLREAHVPFDNNQAERDLRMVKVKENISGTFRQETFAQSFCIARSIVSTLTKHEKNVWDSLCLLLTGETIDRVLSAT
;
A
#
# COMPACT_ATOMS: atom_id res chain seq x y z
N MET A 1 -5.66 4.61 -7.70
CA MET A 1 -6.03 3.74 -6.57
C MET A 1 -4.93 2.72 -6.32
N MET A 2 -4.28 2.79 -5.14
CA MET A 2 -3.30 1.80 -4.72
C MET A 2 -3.93 0.69 -3.88
N HIS A 3 -3.62 -0.57 -4.16
CA HIS A 3 -4.25 -1.70 -3.47
C HIS A 3 -3.42 -3.00 -3.46
N ASP A 4 -3.90 -4.02 -2.76
CA ASP A 4 -3.24 -5.31 -2.48
C ASP A 4 -3.42 -6.38 -3.57
N ALA A 5 -3.79 -5.97 -4.79
CA ALA A 5 -4.14 -6.84 -5.90
C ALA A 5 -5.42 -7.72 -5.74
N PHE A 6 -6.34 -7.43 -4.80
CA PHE A 6 -7.62 -8.16 -4.71
C PHE A 6 -8.41 -8.13 -6.04
N GLY A 7 -9.01 -9.27 -6.39
CA GLY A 7 -9.58 -9.52 -7.73
C GLY A 7 -10.79 -8.67 -8.11
N THR A 8 -11.40 -7.98 -7.16
CA THR A 8 -12.54 -7.07 -7.41
C THR A 8 -12.09 -5.68 -7.85
N TYR A 9 -10.86 -5.26 -7.52
CA TYR A 9 -10.39 -3.91 -7.85
C TYR A 9 -10.39 -3.58 -9.34
N PRO A 10 -10.04 -4.49 -10.27
CA PRO A 10 -10.12 -4.20 -11.70
C PRO A 10 -11.52 -3.81 -12.21
N ARG A 11 -12.58 -3.95 -11.41
CA ARG A 11 -13.93 -3.47 -11.76
C ARG A 11 -14.08 -1.95 -11.64
N TYR A 12 -13.15 -1.26 -10.97
CA TYR A 12 -13.15 0.20 -10.87
C TYR A 12 -12.44 0.82 -12.08
N THR A 13 -13.07 0.76 -13.26
CA THR A 13 -12.47 1.15 -14.54
C THR A 13 -12.09 2.63 -14.64
N GLU A 14 -12.75 3.49 -13.86
CA GLU A 14 -12.44 4.93 -13.78
C GLU A 14 -11.17 5.22 -12.96
N ALA A 15 -10.61 4.22 -12.27
CA ALA A 15 -9.44 4.40 -11.44
C ALA A 15 -8.17 3.92 -12.15
N THR A 16 -7.14 4.76 -12.18
CA THR A 16 -5.78 4.32 -12.51
C THR A 16 -5.24 3.45 -11.37
N HIS A 17 -4.82 2.22 -11.65
CA HIS A 17 -4.41 1.26 -10.61
C HIS A 17 -2.89 1.25 -10.36
N ALA A 18 -2.54 1.04 -9.10
CA ALA A 18 -1.17 0.77 -8.64
C ALA A 18 -1.19 -0.32 -7.56
N LEU A 19 -0.11 -1.09 -7.47
CA LEU A 19 0.01 -2.15 -6.46
C LEU A 19 0.77 -1.68 -5.21
N CYS A 20 0.28 -2.05 -4.04
CA CYS A 20 0.92 -1.77 -2.77
C CYS A 20 2.06 -2.77 -2.50
N HIS A 21 3.31 -2.29 -2.50
CA HIS A 21 4.46 -3.16 -2.32
C HIS A 21 4.69 -3.61 -0.87
N ALA A 22 4.06 -2.99 0.13
CA ALA A 22 4.11 -3.50 1.51
C ALA A 22 3.54 -4.93 1.60
N HIS A 23 2.50 -5.23 0.82
CA HIS A 23 1.95 -6.58 0.70
C HIS A 23 2.92 -7.52 -0.01
N HIS A 24 3.51 -7.08 -1.13
CA HIS A 24 4.50 -7.87 -1.86
C HIS A 24 5.71 -8.21 -0.99
N VAL A 25 6.25 -7.25 -0.23
CA VAL A 25 7.39 -7.49 0.67
C VAL A 25 7.03 -8.51 1.77
N ARG A 26 5.80 -8.48 2.28
CA ARG A 26 5.31 -9.47 3.26
C ARG A 26 5.21 -10.87 2.65
N ASP A 27 4.64 -11.00 1.46
CA ASP A 27 4.56 -12.27 0.72
C ASP A 27 5.98 -12.81 0.40
N LEU A 28 6.86 -11.93 -0.08
CA LEU A 28 8.25 -12.24 -0.41
C LEU A 28 9.02 -12.75 0.81
N LYS A 29 8.77 -12.21 2.01
CA LYS A 29 9.36 -12.73 3.25
C LYS A 29 9.02 -14.21 3.47
N GLY A 30 7.75 -14.58 3.27
CA GLY A 30 7.33 -15.98 3.38
C GLY A 30 8.01 -16.89 2.35
N PHE A 31 8.25 -16.41 1.12
CA PHE A 31 9.00 -17.16 0.12
C PHE A 31 10.50 -17.27 0.44
N ILE A 32 11.10 -16.22 1.03
CA ILE A 32 12.48 -16.26 1.52
C ILE A 32 12.65 -17.32 2.60
N GLU A 33 11.71 -17.40 3.55
CA GLU A 33 11.69 -18.42 4.60
C GLU A 33 11.54 -19.85 4.04
N GLN A 34 10.90 -19.99 2.88
CA GLN A 34 10.82 -21.25 2.12
C GLN A 34 12.08 -21.55 1.28
N GLY A 35 13.12 -20.70 1.35
CA GLY A 35 14.39 -20.90 0.63
C GLY A 35 14.42 -20.35 -0.79
N HIS A 36 13.41 -19.59 -1.22
CA HIS A 36 13.37 -19.03 -2.57
C HIS A 36 14.33 -17.82 -2.72
N THR A 37 15.47 -18.04 -3.36
CA THR A 37 16.49 -16.98 -3.57
C THR A 37 16.02 -15.83 -4.48
N TRP A 38 15.13 -16.11 -5.44
CA TRP A 38 14.52 -15.08 -6.29
C TRP A 38 13.68 -14.08 -5.47
N ALA A 39 13.07 -14.53 -4.37
CA ALA A 39 12.25 -13.66 -3.52
C ALA A 39 13.13 -12.63 -2.80
N LYS A 40 14.32 -13.04 -2.33
CA LYS A 40 15.32 -12.11 -1.77
C LYS A 40 15.76 -11.08 -2.81
N ARG A 41 16.03 -11.50 -4.03
CA ARG A 41 16.41 -10.60 -5.14
C ARG A 41 15.30 -9.61 -5.46
N MET A 42 14.04 -10.06 -5.51
CA MET A 42 12.90 -9.18 -5.75
C MET A 42 12.67 -8.20 -4.59
N THR A 43 12.81 -8.62 -3.34
CA THR A 43 12.75 -7.71 -2.18
C THR A 43 13.82 -6.63 -2.27
N THR A 44 15.07 -6.99 -2.54
CA THR A 44 16.16 -6.01 -2.71
C THR A 44 15.88 -5.07 -3.88
N PHE A 45 15.42 -5.59 -5.02
CA PHE A 45 15.03 -4.76 -6.16
C PHE A 45 13.98 -3.72 -5.76
N LEU A 46 12.88 -4.13 -5.14
CA LEU A 46 11.78 -3.24 -4.78
C LEU A 46 12.22 -2.14 -3.79
N LEU A 47 13.00 -2.50 -2.77
CA LEU A 47 13.48 -1.54 -1.77
C LEU A 47 14.50 -0.56 -2.35
N ASN A 48 15.40 -1.02 -3.23
CA ASN A 48 16.35 -0.13 -3.90
C ASN A 48 15.62 0.80 -4.88
N ALA A 49 14.65 0.28 -5.63
CA ALA A 49 13.83 1.08 -6.54
C ALA A 49 13.10 2.20 -5.78
N LYS A 50 12.49 1.87 -4.62
CA LYS A 50 11.87 2.85 -3.72
C LYS A 50 12.86 3.95 -3.34
N GLN A 51 14.04 3.58 -2.84
CA GLN A 51 15.04 4.53 -2.39
C GLN A 51 15.50 5.46 -3.52
N VAL A 52 15.71 4.92 -4.72
CA VAL A 52 16.17 5.71 -5.88
C VAL A 52 15.07 6.66 -6.36
N VAL A 53 13.81 6.25 -6.36
CA VAL A 53 12.66 7.12 -6.65
C VAL A 53 12.57 8.27 -5.63
N GLU A 54 12.70 7.97 -4.35
CA GLU A 54 12.69 8.98 -3.28
C GLU A 54 13.83 10.00 -3.43
N GLN A 55 15.03 9.53 -3.80
CA GLN A 55 16.19 10.39 -4.06
C GLN A 55 16.03 11.29 -5.29
N HIS A 56 15.24 10.87 -6.28
CA HIS A 56 14.94 11.66 -7.49
C HIS A 56 13.71 12.56 -7.34
N GLY A 57 13.21 12.77 -6.11
CA GLY A 57 12.07 13.64 -5.86
C GLY A 57 10.71 13.01 -6.21
N GLY A 58 10.64 11.68 -6.26
CA GLY A 58 9.39 10.93 -6.37
C GLY A 58 9.15 10.24 -7.72
N PHE A 59 10.00 10.46 -8.73
CA PHE A 59 9.89 9.76 -10.01
C PHE A 59 11.25 9.69 -10.72
N LEU A 60 11.39 8.77 -11.67
CA LEU A 60 12.60 8.58 -12.48
C LEU A 60 12.39 9.09 -13.91
N PRO A 61 13.46 9.60 -14.55
CA PRO A 61 13.45 9.83 -15.99
C PRO A 61 13.14 8.55 -16.78
N GLU A 62 12.51 8.70 -17.94
CA GLU A 62 12.06 7.61 -18.82
C GLU A 62 13.13 6.51 -19.03
N GLU A 63 14.35 6.92 -19.40
CA GLU A 63 15.44 5.99 -19.68
C GLU A 63 15.92 5.25 -18.42
N GLU A 64 15.80 5.86 -17.25
CA GLU A 64 16.12 5.19 -15.99
C GLU A 64 15.02 4.22 -15.56
N ALA A 65 13.75 4.64 -15.63
CA ALA A 65 12.61 3.78 -15.35
C ALA A 65 12.63 2.52 -16.24
N LYS A 66 12.94 2.66 -17.54
CA LYS A 66 13.14 1.52 -18.45
C LYS A 66 14.23 0.58 -17.94
N ARG A 67 15.38 1.07 -17.47
CA ARG A 67 16.45 0.21 -16.93
C ARG A 67 15.97 -0.61 -15.73
N TRP A 68 15.20 -0.01 -14.83
CA TRP A 68 14.58 -0.69 -13.70
C TRP A 68 13.56 -1.76 -14.16
N GLU A 69 12.72 -1.45 -15.13
CA GLU A 69 11.77 -2.39 -15.73
C GLU A 69 12.47 -3.62 -16.34
N HIS A 70 13.59 -3.44 -17.04
CA HIS A 70 14.36 -4.56 -17.60
C HIS A 70 15.00 -5.44 -16.51
N VAL A 71 15.39 -4.86 -15.37
CA VAL A 71 15.88 -5.64 -14.22
C VAL A 71 14.73 -6.41 -13.57
N TYR A 72 13.56 -5.79 -13.41
CA TYR A 72 12.35 -6.41 -12.90
C TYR A 72 11.95 -7.65 -13.71
N ASP A 73 11.86 -7.51 -15.04
CA ASP A 73 11.48 -8.60 -15.94
C ASP A 73 12.45 -9.78 -15.81
N ARG A 74 13.77 -9.51 -15.85
CA ARG A 74 14.79 -10.55 -15.71
C ARG A 74 14.73 -11.29 -14.38
N ILE A 75 14.34 -10.63 -13.29
CA ILE A 75 14.16 -11.29 -11.99
C ILE A 75 12.96 -12.23 -12.05
N LEU A 76 11.82 -11.77 -12.59
CA LEU A 76 10.59 -12.55 -12.64
C LEU A 76 10.65 -13.70 -13.65
N GLU A 77 11.27 -13.51 -14.81
CA GLU A 77 11.49 -14.58 -15.80
C GLU A 77 12.32 -15.71 -15.21
N LYS A 78 13.44 -15.38 -14.55
CA LYS A 78 14.27 -16.36 -13.85
C LYS A 78 13.51 -17.06 -12.74
N ALA A 79 12.70 -16.32 -11.96
CA ALA A 79 11.86 -16.89 -10.92
C ALA A 79 10.82 -17.86 -11.51
N ASN A 80 10.12 -17.49 -12.58
CA ASN A 80 9.12 -18.31 -13.24
C ASN A 80 9.74 -19.62 -13.77
N HIS A 81 10.85 -19.53 -14.51
CA HIS A 81 11.57 -20.69 -15.02
C HIS A 81 12.05 -21.63 -13.89
N GLN A 82 12.60 -21.07 -12.79
CA GLN A 82 12.99 -21.87 -11.63
C GLN A 82 11.80 -22.60 -10.99
N LEU A 83 10.68 -21.91 -10.80
CA LEU A 83 9.49 -22.45 -10.14
C LEU A 83 8.78 -23.52 -10.98
N GLU A 84 8.74 -23.36 -12.30
CA GLU A 84 8.15 -24.35 -13.22
C GLU A 84 8.92 -25.68 -13.26
N GLY A 85 10.24 -25.63 -13.02
CA GLY A 85 11.07 -26.83 -12.95
C GLY A 85 11.01 -27.60 -11.62
N MET A 86 10.27 -27.11 -10.62
CA MET A 86 10.19 -27.73 -9.29
C MET A 86 9.08 -28.76 -9.18
N THR A 87 9.37 -29.88 -8.50
CA THR A 87 8.40 -30.91 -8.13
C THR A 87 8.44 -31.16 -6.62
N PRO A 88 7.33 -30.99 -5.88
CA PRO A 88 6.01 -30.55 -6.36
C PRO A 88 5.99 -29.07 -6.80
N LEU A 89 5.07 -28.74 -7.71
CA LEU A 89 4.95 -27.38 -8.24
C LEU A 89 4.54 -26.38 -7.14
N PRO A 90 5.34 -25.33 -6.87
CA PRO A 90 5.05 -24.33 -5.85
C PRO A 90 3.98 -23.33 -6.32
N LYS A 91 2.71 -23.76 -6.36
CA LYS A 91 1.58 -23.01 -6.94
C LYS A 91 1.44 -21.57 -6.41
N LYS A 92 1.68 -21.34 -5.12
CA LYS A 92 1.56 -20.00 -4.50
C LYS A 92 2.64 -19.03 -5.01
N ALA A 93 3.90 -19.46 -5.00
CA ALA A 93 5.02 -18.69 -5.51
C ALA A 93 4.88 -18.41 -7.02
N LEU A 94 4.49 -19.43 -7.79
CA LEU A 94 4.29 -19.28 -9.23
C LEU A 94 3.15 -18.31 -9.55
N SER A 95 2.03 -18.39 -8.82
CA SER A 95 0.92 -17.45 -8.96
C SER A 95 1.34 -16.01 -8.61
N PHE A 96 2.14 -15.83 -7.56
CA PHE A 96 2.69 -14.52 -7.19
C PHE A 96 3.55 -13.92 -8.30
N VAL A 97 4.52 -14.68 -8.84
CA VAL A 97 5.40 -14.24 -9.93
C VAL A 97 4.60 -13.88 -11.18
N ARG A 98 3.68 -14.75 -11.60
CA ARG A 98 2.84 -14.51 -12.79
C ARG A 98 1.90 -13.33 -12.63
N ARG A 99 1.40 -13.09 -11.41
CA ARG A 99 0.58 -11.90 -11.11
C ARG A 99 1.40 -10.62 -11.26
N LEU A 100 2.63 -10.61 -10.77
CA LEU A 100 3.54 -9.48 -10.93
C LEU A 100 3.91 -9.22 -12.40
N GLN A 101 4.19 -10.27 -13.18
CA GLN A 101 4.42 -10.15 -14.62
C GLN A 101 3.18 -9.57 -15.34
N LYS A 102 1.99 -10.13 -15.07
CA LYS A 102 0.74 -9.69 -15.71
C LYS A 102 0.39 -8.24 -15.38
N ARG A 103 0.69 -7.78 -14.16
CA ARG A 103 0.34 -6.44 -13.65
C ARG A 103 1.58 -5.55 -13.52
N LYS A 104 2.55 -5.70 -14.42
CA LYS A 104 3.82 -4.97 -14.40
C LYS A 104 3.62 -3.45 -14.35
N GLU A 105 2.76 -2.92 -15.21
CA GLU A 105 2.49 -1.47 -15.26
C GLU A 105 2.02 -0.94 -13.91
N GLU A 106 1.07 -1.63 -13.29
CA GLU A 106 0.55 -1.25 -11.97
C GLU A 106 1.58 -1.44 -10.85
N ALA A 107 2.44 -2.45 -10.97
CA ALA A 107 3.51 -2.74 -10.03
C ALA A 107 4.69 -1.78 -10.14
N LEU A 108 4.91 -1.13 -11.28
CA LEU A 108 6.07 -0.26 -11.50
C LEU A 108 5.67 1.20 -11.71
N ARG A 109 4.38 1.53 -11.59
CA ARG A 109 3.85 2.90 -11.77
C ARG A 109 4.56 3.95 -10.89
N PHE A 110 4.93 3.57 -9.66
CA PHE A 110 5.66 4.43 -8.72
C PHE A 110 7.05 4.86 -9.24
N LEU A 111 7.61 4.19 -10.25
CA LEU A 111 8.87 4.60 -10.87
C LEU A 111 8.72 5.89 -11.70
N ARG A 112 7.51 6.17 -12.21
CA ARG A 112 7.29 7.18 -13.26
C ARG A 112 6.35 8.29 -12.80
N GLU A 113 5.48 8.01 -11.84
CA GLU A 113 4.43 8.93 -11.41
C GLU A 113 4.69 9.40 -9.97
N ALA A 114 5.07 10.67 -9.81
CA ALA A 114 5.45 11.26 -8.52
C ALA A 114 4.38 11.15 -7.41
N HIS A 115 3.11 11.09 -7.80
CA HIS A 115 1.98 11.01 -6.89
C HIS A 115 1.60 9.56 -6.51
N VAL A 116 2.25 8.55 -7.12
CA VAL A 116 2.03 7.14 -6.82
C VAL A 116 3.09 6.68 -5.84
N PRO A 117 2.76 6.48 -4.54
CA PRO A 117 3.74 6.04 -3.56
C PRO A 117 4.17 4.58 -3.78
N PHE A 118 5.15 4.11 -3.02
CA PHE A 118 5.53 2.69 -3.02
C PHE A 118 4.52 1.79 -2.29
N ASP A 119 3.84 2.34 -1.28
CA ASP A 119 2.89 1.62 -0.44
C ASP A 119 1.75 2.51 0.02
N ASN A 120 0.65 1.88 0.45
CA ASN A 120 -0.54 2.54 0.97
C ASN A 120 -0.68 2.39 2.49
N ASN A 121 0.46 2.24 3.20
CA ASN A 121 0.43 1.93 4.63
C ASN A 121 -0.33 2.99 5.43
N GLN A 122 -0.31 4.25 5.01
CA GLN A 122 -1.03 5.30 5.74
C GLN A 122 -2.55 5.11 5.68
N ALA A 123 -3.13 4.85 4.50
CA ALA A 123 -4.56 4.60 4.41
C ALA A 123 -4.96 3.31 5.15
N GLU A 124 -4.12 2.27 5.09
CA GLU A 124 -4.34 1.03 5.84
C GLU A 124 -4.33 1.28 7.37
N ARG A 125 -3.39 2.10 7.86
CA ARG A 125 -3.35 2.51 9.27
C ARG A 125 -4.57 3.34 9.67
N ASP A 126 -4.99 4.27 8.83
CA ASP A 126 -6.15 5.12 9.10
C ASP A 126 -7.43 4.26 9.23
N LEU A 127 -7.56 3.21 8.40
CA LEU A 127 -8.68 2.26 8.45
C LEU A 127 -8.56 1.20 9.55
N ARG A 128 -7.37 0.95 10.10
CA ARG A 128 -7.10 -0.09 11.11
C ARG A 128 -8.02 0.00 12.32
N MET A 129 -8.41 1.21 12.72
CA MET A 129 -9.29 1.42 13.88
C MET A 129 -10.69 0.85 13.68
N VAL A 130 -11.18 0.76 12.45
CA VAL A 130 -12.44 0.06 12.14
C VAL A 130 -12.33 -1.41 12.53
N LYS A 131 -11.22 -2.06 12.15
CA LYS A 131 -10.99 -3.47 12.48
C LYS A 131 -10.75 -3.70 13.97
N VAL A 132 -10.02 -2.78 14.63
CA VAL A 132 -9.83 -2.83 16.09
C VAL A 132 -11.17 -2.73 16.81
N LYS A 133 -12.05 -1.80 16.39
CA LYS A 133 -13.40 -1.67 16.94
C LYS A 133 -14.19 -2.97 16.75
N GLU A 134 -14.14 -3.58 15.58
CA GLU A 134 -14.81 -4.85 15.32
C GLU A 134 -14.31 -5.97 16.24
N ASN A 135 -13.00 -6.10 16.39
CA ASN A 135 -12.38 -7.16 17.19
C ASN A 135 -12.62 -7.00 18.69
N ILE A 136 -12.64 -5.76 19.20
CA ILE A 136 -12.74 -5.48 20.66
C ILE A 136 -14.20 -5.25 21.07
N SER A 137 -14.97 -4.54 20.26
CA SER A 137 -16.31 -4.05 20.62
C SER A 137 -17.42 -4.57 19.68
N GLY A 138 -17.10 -5.49 18.77
CA GLY A 138 -18.06 -6.06 17.83
C GLY A 138 -18.49 -5.11 16.71
N THR A 139 -19.49 -5.51 15.92
CA THR A 139 -20.03 -4.72 14.81
C THR A 139 -21.03 -3.66 15.27
N PHE A 140 -21.44 -2.75 14.38
CA PHE A 140 -22.50 -1.78 14.67
C PHE A 140 -23.87 -2.40 14.36
N ARG A 141 -24.85 -2.16 15.23
CA ARG A 141 -26.25 -2.60 15.00
C ARG A 141 -27.01 -1.66 14.07
N GLN A 142 -26.59 -0.40 14.00
CA GLN A 142 -27.21 0.64 13.18
C GLN A 142 -26.13 1.37 12.40
N GLU A 143 -26.43 1.73 11.15
CA GLU A 143 -25.51 2.44 10.26
C GLU A 143 -25.14 3.82 10.82
N THR A 144 -26.08 4.50 11.47
CA THR A 144 -25.85 5.81 12.12
C THR A 144 -24.69 5.77 13.12
N PHE A 145 -24.56 4.70 13.90
CA PHE A 145 -23.42 4.54 14.81
C PHE A 145 -22.10 4.27 14.09
N ALA A 146 -22.13 3.56 12.96
CA ALA A 146 -20.96 3.39 12.12
C ALA A 146 -20.52 4.73 11.51
N GLN A 147 -21.46 5.54 11.05
CA GLN A 147 -21.21 6.89 10.53
C GLN A 147 -20.62 7.81 11.61
N SER A 148 -21.21 7.86 12.81
CA SER A 148 -20.67 8.64 13.93
C SER A 148 -19.25 8.22 14.31
N PHE A 149 -18.98 6.91 14.30
CA PHE A 149 -17.62 6.39 14.51
C PHE A 149 -16.66 6.87 13.43
N CYS A 150 -17.04 6.77 12.15
CA CYS A 150 -16.22 7.24 11.03
C CYS A 150 -15.95 8.75 11.11
N ILE A 151 -16.94 9.57 11.49
CA ILE A 151 -16.79 11.02 11.68
C ILE A 151 -15.81 11.32 12.82
N ALA A 152 -15.98 10.70 13.98
CA ALA A 152 -15.06 10.91 15.11
C ALA A 152 -13.62 10.51 14.74
N ARG A 153 -13.47 9.39 14.02
CA ARG A 153 -12.15 8.93 13.54
C ARG A 153 -11.55 9.83 12.48
N SER A 154 -12.35 10.39 11.57
CA SER A 154 -11.85 11.33 10.55
C SER A 154 -11.36 12.63 11.20
N ILE A 155 -12.12 13.19 12.16
CA ILE A 155 -11.70 14.37 12.95
C ILE A 155 -10.36 14.11 13.65
N VAL A 156 -10.25 13.00 14.39
CA VAL A 156 -9.00 12.65 15.08
C VAL A 156 -7.83 12.49 14.09
N SER A 157 -8.06 11.80 12.96
CA SER A 157 -7.02 11.64 11.92
C SER A 157 -6.57 12.99 11.36
N THR A 158 -7.50 13.91 11.08
CA THR A 158 -7.18 15.26 10.61
C THR A 158 -6.37 16.04 11.64
N LEU A 159 -6.79 16.04 12.91
CA LEU A 159 -6.06 16.73 13.98
C LEU A 159 -4.63 16.19 14.15
N THR A 160 -4.45 14.86 14.15
CA THR A 160 -3.12 14.24 14.21
C THR A 160 -2.26 14.64 13.01
N LYS A 161 -2.81 14.67 11.79
CA LYS A 161 -2.08 15.04 10.56
C LYS A 161 -1.64 16.50 10.54
N HIS A 162 -2.39 17.38 11.20
CA HIS A 162 -2.05 18.80 11.37
C HIS A 162 -1.24 19.07 12.66
N GLU A 163 -0.72 18.01 13.30
CA GLU A 163 0.11 18.11 14.51
C GLU A 163 -0.57 18.85 15.67
N LYS A 164 -1.90 18.83 15.73
CA LYS A 164 -2.68 19.44 16.81
C LYS A 164 -2.80 18.50 18.01
N ASN A 165 -2.86 19.08 19.21
CA ASN A 165 -3.22 18.33 20.40
C ASN A 165 -4.67 17.84 20.26
N VAL A 166 -4.83 16.52 20.11
CA VAL A 166 -6.14 15.90 19.86
C VAL A 166 -7.12 16.14 21.00
N TRP A 167 -6.66 16.10 22.25
CA TRP A 167 -7.53 16.27 23.41
C TRP A 167 -8.09 17.70 23.47
N ASP A 168 -7.20 18.69 23.44
CA ASP A 168 -7.58 20.11 23.52
C ASP A 168 -8.48 20.51 22.34
N SER A 169 -8.15 20.00 21.16
CA SER A 169 -8.93 20.21 19.94
C SER A 169 -10.34 19.62 20.05
N LEU A 170 -10.48 18.41 20.60
CA LEU A 170 -11.81 17.81 20.82
C LEU A 170 -12.61 18.60 21.85
N CYS A 171 -11.98 19.12 22.91
CA CYS A 171 -12.65 20.01 23.87
C CYS A 171 -13.20 21.26 23.17
N LEU A 172 -12.40 21.93 22.33
CA LEU A 172 -12.84 23.10 21.56
C LEU A 172 -14.02 22.78 20.63
N LEU A 173 -13.93 21.68 19.88
CA LEU A 173 -15.00 21.24 18.98
C LEU A 173 -16.31 20.96 19.74
N LEU A 174 -16.22 20.33 20.91
CA LEU A 174 -17.39 20.05 21.76
C LEU A 174 -18.00 21.32 22.36
N THR A 175 -17.24 22.40 22.50
CA THR A 175 -17.76 23.72 22.91
C THR A 175 -18.37 24.53 21.76
N GLY A 176 -18.37 23.99 20.54
CA GLY A 176 -18.98 24.61 19.37
C GLY A 176 -18.01 25.33 18.43
N GLU A 177 -16.70 25.21 18.65
CA GLU A 177 -15.71 25.72 17.69
C GLU A 177 -15.71 24.87 16.41
N THR A 178 -15.35 25.49 15.29
CA THR A 178 -15.25 24.79 14.00
C THR A 178 -13.89 24.13 13.83
N ILE A 179 -13.85 23.05 13.04
CA ILE A 179 -12.59 22.37 12.74
C ILE A 179 -11.60 23.30 12.03
N ASP A 180 -12.06 24.17 11.14
CA ASP A 180 -11.19 25.13 10.45
C ASP A 180 -10.50 26.09 11.41
N ARG A 181 -11.23 26.54 12.45
CA ARG A 181 -10.68 27.44 13.47
C ARG A 181 -9.66 26.73 14.36
N VAL A 182 -9.94 25.48 14.75
CA VAL A 182 -9.00 24.66 15.51
C VAL A 182 -7.73 24.36 14.71
N LEU A 183 -7.86 24.10 13.41
CA LEU A 183 -6.70 23.85 12.54
C LEU A 183 -5.88 25.12 12.27
N SER A 184 -6.53 26.28 12.22
CA SER A 184 -5.88 27.57 11.96
C SER A 184 -5.19 28.19 13.18
N ALA A 185 -5.60 27.80 14.40
CA ALA A 185 -4.98 28.28 15.62
C ALA A 185 -3.59 27.65 15.75
N THR A 186 -2.52 28.45 15.62
CA THR A 186 -1.10 28.03 15.70
C THR A 186 -0.82 27.16 16.90
#